data_AF-A0A942AMK7-F1
#
_entry.id   AF-A0A942AMK7-F1
#
_cell.length_a   1.000
_cell.length_b   1.000
_cell.length_c   1.000
_cell.angle_alpha   90.00
_cell.angle_beta   90.00
_cell.angle_gamma   90.00
#
_symmetry.space_group_name_H-M   'P 1'
#
loop_
_entity.id
_entity.type
_entity.pdbx_description
1 polymer ?
#
loop_
_entity_poly.entity_id
_entity_poly.type
_entity_poly.pdbx_seq_one_letter_code
_entity_poly.pdbx_strand_id
1 'polypeptide(L)'
;MAFYASAADTAALRGRIVSPPGVAEGRIVNQFGNVFDGDPYTSMDYREPSGGWVGMDFGRPVHIDKLVYMPRNRNNFIRTGDRYELFYATAAGWESLGEQVAESDSLVYKVPRGALLYLRDHTRGSDDRIFEMMDGRQKLW
;
A
#
# COMPACT_ATOMS: atom_id res chain seq x y z
N MET A 1 -7.05 6.55 0.16
CA MET A 1 -7.74 6.77 1.46
C MET A 1 -9.23 6.64 1.24
N ALA A 2 -9.96 6.07 2.19
CA ALA A 2 -11.40 5.91 2.13
C ALA A 2 -12.00 5.93 3.55
N PHE A 3 -13.16 6.57 3.69
CA PHE A 3 -13.95 6.60 4.93
C PHE A 3 -15.19 5.73 4.77
N TYR A 4 -15.61 5.05 5.83
CA TYR A 4 -16.77 4.16 5.83
C TYR A 4 -17.64 4.42 7.06
N ALA A 5 -18.96 4.31 6.89
CA ALA A 5 -19.92 4.54 7.96
C ALA A 5 -19.98 3.37 8.96
N SER A 6 -19.62 2.16 8.51
CA SER A 6 -19.47 0.98 9.36
C SER A 6 -18.22 0.16 8.97
N ALA A 7 -17.72 -0.65 9.91
CA ALA A 7 -16.66 -1.62 9.64
C ALA A 7 -17.02 -2.63 8.54
N ALA A 8 -18.30 -2.98 8.39
CA ALA A 8 -18.79 -3.94 7.41
C ALA A 8 -18.95 -3.36 5.99
N ASP A 9 -18.96 -2.04 5.85
CA ASP A 9 -19.22 -1.40 4.55
C ASP A 9 -18.08 -1.68 3.56
N THR A 10 -18.46 -1.96 2.31
CA THR A 10 -17.53 -2.10 1.17
C THR A 10 -17.52 -0.87 0.26
N ALA A 11 -18.49 0.02 0.41
CA ALA A 11 -18.58 1.27 -0.34
C ALA A 11 -18.09 2.45 0.52
N ALA A 12 -17.14 3.21 -0.01
CA ALA A 12 -16.62 4.40 0.66
C ALA A 12 -17.64 5.55 0.62
N LEU A 13 -17.66 6.34 1.70
CA LEU A 13 -18.36 7.62 1.78
C LEU A 13 -17.79 8.61 0.75
N ARG A 14 -18.66 9.47 0.22
CA ARG A 14 -18.32 10.49 -0.77
C ARG A 14 -18.60 11.88 -0.24
N GLY A 15 -17.79 12.83 -0.65
CA GLY A 15 -17.90 14.23 -0.30
C GLY A 15 -16.96 15.08 -1.16
N ARG A 16 -16.90 16.37 -0.88
CA ARG A 16 -15.98 17.29 -1.54
C ARG A 16 -14.61 17.16 -0.89
N ILE A 17 -13.58 16.89 -1.68
CA ILE A 17 -12.19 16.89 -1.19
C ILE A 17 -11.82 18.31 -0.75
N VAL A 18 -11.23 18.42 0.43
CA VAL A 18 -10.73 19.68 1.00
C VAL A 18 -9.24 19.56 1.29
N SER A 19 -8.52 20.67 1.10
CA SER A 19 -7.06 20.74 1.20
C SER A 19 -6.62 22.05 1.86
N PRO A 20 -5.37 22.15 2.34
CA PRO A 20 -4.84 23.38 2.90
C PRO A 20 -4.99 24.58 1.95
N PRO A 21 -5.10 25.81 2.49
CA PRO A 21 -5.01 27.04 1.70
C PRO A 21 -3.69 27.09 0.92
N GLY A 22 -3.70 27.65 -0.31
CA GLY A 22 -2.51 27.76 -1.17
C GLY A 22 -2.42 26.76 -2.34
N VAL A 23 -3.36 25.81 -2.43
CA VAL A 23 -3.49 24.89 -3.58
C VAL A 23 -3.90 25.62 -4.86
N ALA A 24 -4.84 26.56 -4.75
CA ALA A 24 -5.28 27.39 -5.88
C ALA A 24 -4.18 28.33 -6.40
N GLU A 25 -3.15 28.60 -5.60
CA GLU A 25 -2.03 29.48 -5.93
C GLU A 25 -0.88 28.74 -6.65
N GLY A 26 -1.05 27.45 -6.97
CA GLY A 26 -0.04 26.63 -7.67
C GLY A 26 1.20 26.31 -6.85
N ARG A 27 1.18 26.58 -5.53
CA ARG A 27 2.29 26.31 -4.60
C ARG A 27 2.39 24.85 -4.19
N ILE A 28 1.32 24.09 -4.42
CA ILE A 28 1.22 22.66 -4.16
C ILE A 28 0.82 21.98 -5.47
N VAL A 29 1.48 20.88 -5.82
CA VAL A 29 1.10 20.07 -6.98
C VAL A 29 -0.33 19.56 -6.76
N ASN A 30 -1.24 19.81 -7.69
CA ASN A 30 -2.65 19.41 -7.56
C ASN A 30 -2.82 17.89 -7.68
N GLN A 31 -2.51 17.17 -6.58
CA GLN A 31 -2.56 15.71 -6.48
C GLN A 31 -3.45 15.24 -5.32
N PHE A 32 -4.24 16.13 -4.70
CA PHE A 32 -5.12 15.78 -3.58
C PHE A 32 -6.21 14.78 -3.97
N GLY A 33 -6.64 14.81 -5.24
CA GLY A 33 -7.55 13.82 -5.81
C GLY A 33 -7.01 12.40 -5.67
N ASN A 34 -5.69 12.23 -5.80
CA ASN A 34 -4.99 10.94 -5.68
C ASN A 34 -5.18 10.29 -4.30
N VAL A 35 -5.53 11.08 -3.28
CA VAL A 35 -5.76 10.54 -1.94
C VAL A 35 -7.08 9.75 -1.88
N PHE A 36 -8.05 10.03 -2.75
CA PHE A 36 -9.38 9.42 -2.73
C PHE A 36 -9.80 8.77 -4.06
N ASP A 37 -8.89 8.65 -5.05
CA ASP A 37 -9.19 8.06 -6.35
C ASP A 37 -9.27 6.52 -6.34
N GLY A 38 -8.79 5.90 -5.26
CA GLY A 38 -8.75 4.44 -5.12
C GLY A 38 -7.60 3.77 -5.88
N ASP A 39 -6.70 4.56 -6.47
CA ASP A 39 -5.51 4.06 -7.14
C ASP A 39 -4.33 4.01 -6.15
N PRO A 40 -3.81 2.81 -5.80
CA PRO A 40 -2.70 2.68 -4.85
C PRO A 40 -1.34 3.17 -5.40
N TYR A 41 -1.29 3.60 -6.67
CA TYR A 41 -0.08 4.05 -7.36
C TYR A 41 -0.01 5.55 -7.57
N THR A 42 -1.14 6.23 -7.45
CA THR A 42 -1.15 7.68 -7.32
C THR A 42 -0.92 8.04 -5.85
N SER A 43 -0.37 9.22 -5.62
CA SER A 43 -0.21 9.73 -4.26
C SER A 43 -0.20 11.25 -4.29
N MET A 44 -0.44 11.86 -3.13
CA MET A 44 -0.22 13.27 -2.93
C MET A 44 1.24 13.49 -2.54
N ASP A 45 1.91 14.38 -3.25
CA ASP A 45 3.19 14.93 -2.85
C ASP A 45 2.99 16.28 -2.16
N TYR A 46 3.57 16.43 -0.97
CA TYR A 46 3.53 17.67 -0.21
C TYR A 46 4.95 18.14 0.05
N ARG A 47 5.25 19.33 -0.46
CA ARG A 47 6.62 19.85 -0.55
C ARG A 47 7.26 20.10 0.81
N GLU A 48 6.47 20.57 1.78
CA GLU A 48 7.00 20.94 3.09
C GLU A 48 7.05 19.72 4.04
N PRO A 49 8.00 19.68 4.99
CA PRO A 49 8.12 18.55 5.92
C PRO A 49 6.91 18.32 6.83
N SER A 50 6.06 19.33 7.00
CA SER A 50 4.88 19.30 7.88
C SER A 50 3.83 20.34 7.46
N GLY A 51 2.59 20.18 7.95
CA GLY A 51 1.46 21.08 7.62
C GLY A 51 0.61 20.61 6.44
N GLY A 52 1.03 19.54 5.76
CA GLY A 52 0.24 18.89 4.72
C GLY A 52 -0.94 18.15 5.31
N TRP A 53 -2.12 18.40 4.76
CA TRP A 53 -3.33 17.66 5.10
C TRP A 53 -4.24 17.54 3.88
N VAL A 54 -5.20 16.63 3.98
CA VAL A 54 -6.27 16.45 3.02
C VAL A 54 -7.46 15.87 3.79
N GLY A 55 -8.66 16.31 3.46
CA GLY A 55 -9.87 15.89 4.14
C GLY A 55 -11.03 15.77 3.17
N MET A 56 -12.18 15.43 3.73
CA MET A 56 -13.42 15.32 3.00
C MET A 56 -14.51 16.09 3.73
N ASP A 57 -15.14 17.02 3.03
CA ASP A 57 -16.32 17.73 3.47
C ASP A 57 -17.57 16.99 2.95
N PHE A 58 -18.33 16.40 3.87
CA PHE A 58 -19.56 15.67 3.56
C PHE A 58 -20.79 16.58 3.42
N GLY A 59 -20.68 17.88 3.71
CA GLY A 59 -21.79 18.84 3.73
C GLY A 59 -22.80 18.65 4.87
N ARG A 60 -22.61 17.61 5.70
CA ARG A 60 -23.43 17.29 6.87
C ARG A 60 -22.61 16.47 7.88
N PRO A 61 -23.04 16.37 9.14
CA PRO A 61 -22.45 15.41 10.09
C PRO A 61 -22.57 13.98 9.54
N VAL A 62 -21.45 13.24 9.56
CA VAL A 62 -21.37 11.84 9.15
C VAL A 62 -20.59 11.06 10.21
N HIS A 63 -21.12 9.91 10.63
CA HIS A 63 -20.40 8.97 11.47
C HIS A 63 -19.38 8.19 10.63
N ILE A 64 -18.14 8.11 11.10
CA ILE A 64 -17.07 7.35 10.47
C ILE A 64 -16.61 6.28 11.47
N ASP A 65 -16.75 5.02 11.09
CA ASP A 65 -16.37 3.87 11.92
C ASP A 65 -15.07 3.22 11.42
N LYS A 66 -14.77 3.35 10.12
CA LYS A 66 -13.56 2.77 9.51
C LYS A 66 -12.86 3.76 8.58
N LEU A 67 -11.53 3.82 8.71
CA LEU A 67 -10.62 4.53 7.84
C LEU A 67 -9.65 3.53 7.20
N VAL A 68 -9.52 3.59 5.88
CA VAL A 68 -8.49 2.85 5.14
C VAL A 68 -7.58 3.85 4.46
N TYR A 69 -6.27 3.72 4.62
CA TYR A 69 -5.27 4.51 3.92
C TYR A 69 -4.11 3.61 3.48
N MET A 70 -3.43 4.02 2.42
CA MET A 70 -2.24 3.36 1.91
C MET A 70 -1.12 4.39 1.87
N PRO A 71 0.02 4.16 2.55
CA PRO A 71 1.17 5.01 2.40
C PRO A 71 1.70 4.92 0.97
N ARG A 72 2.38 5.98 0.50
CA ARG A 72 3.02 5.97 -0.81
C ARG A 72 3.99 4.79 -0.88
N ASN A 73 3.75 3.91 -1.83
CA ASN A 73 4.60 2.78 -2.15
C ASN A 73 5.14 2.97 -3.57
N ARG A 74 6.37 2.52 -3.84
CA ARG A 74 6.97 2.60 -5.19
C ARG A 74 6.60 1.37 -6.04
N ASN A 75 5.33 0.96 -6.03
CA ASN A 75 4.84 -0.22 -6.75
C ASN A 75 5.43 -1.55 -6.23
N ASN A 76 5.67 -1.65 -4.91
CA ASN A 76 6.27 -2.82 -4.25
C ASN A 76 5.28 -3.63 -3.39
N PHE A 77 3.98 -3.33 -3.47
CA PHE A 77 2.96 -4.17 -2.85
C PHE A 77 2.63 -5.38 -3.72
N ILE A 78 2.11 -6.44 -3.09
CA ILE A 78 1.51 -7.56 -3.82
C ILE A 78 0.30 -7.05 -4.60
N ARG A 79 0.27 -7.35 -5.89
CA ARG A 79 -0.76 -6.89 -6.79
C ARG A 79 -1.39 -8.05 -7.53
N THR A 80 -2.72 -8.13 -7.48
CA THR A 80 -3.49 -9.07 -8.27
C THR A 80 -3.08 -9.04 -9.74
N GLY A 81 -2.80 -10.22 -10.30
CA GLY A 81 -2.35 -10.43 -11.68
C GLY A 81 -0.84 -10.38 -11.89
N ASP A 82 -0.06 -9.86 -10.93
CA ASP A 82 1.40 -9.84 -11.04
C ASP A 82 1.98 -11.19 -10.56
N ARG A 83 3.07 -11.61 -11.21
CA ARG A 83 3.76 -12.87 -10.95
C ARG A 83 4.93 -12.66 -9.99
N TYR A 84 4.93 -13.42 -8.91
CA TYR A 84 5.92 -13.35 -7.85
C TYR A 84 6.60 -14.70 -7.63
N GLU A 85 7.85 -14.68 -7.16
CA GLU A 85 8.59 -15.87 -6.77
C GLU A 85 9.26 -15.64 -5.41
N LEU A 86 9.01 -16.55 -4.47
CA LEU A 86 9.62 -16.48 -3.15
C LEU A 86 10.88 -17.35 -3.12
N PHE A 87 11.96 -16.82 -2.55
CA PHE A 87 13.21 -17.54 -2.36
C PHE A 87 13.52 -17.68 -0.87
N TYR A 88 14.26 -18.72 -0.53
CA TYR A 88 14.82 -18.91 0.82
C TYR A 88 16.31 -19.22 0.77
N ALA A 89 17.04 -18.80 1.81
CA ALA A 89 18.48 -19.01 1.90
C ALA A 89 18.82 -20.43 2.35
N THR A 90 19.79 -21.03 1.68
CA THR A 90 20.41 -22.31 2.01
C THR A 90 21.94 -22.17 2.06
N ALA A 91 22.63 -23.23 2.47
CA ALA A 91 24.09 -23.28 2.41
C ALA A 91 24.65 -23.18 0.97
N ALA A 92 23.85 -23.54 -0.04
CA ALA A 92 24.21 -23.44 -1.46
C ALA A 92 23.81 -22.10 -2.11
N GLY A 93 23.15 -21.22 -1.37
CA GLY A 93 22.62 -19.95 -1.86
C GLY A 93 21.10 -19.90 -1.81
N TRP A 94 20.50 -19.09 -2.68
CA TRP A 94 19.05 -18.89 -2.72
C TRP A 94 18.36 -19.97 -3.56
N GLU A 95 17.34 -20.60 -2.97
CA GLU A 95 16.51 -21.58 -3.66
C GLU A 95 15.07 -21.07 -3.77
N SER A 96 14.42 -21.39 -4.88
CA SER A 96 13.03 -21.00 -5.14
C SER A 96 12.04 -21.87 -4.38
N LEU A 97 10.98 -21.25 -3.86
CA LEU A 97 9.79 -21.87 -3.29
C LEU A 97 8.61 -21.89 -4.28
N GLY A 98 8.87 -21.52 -5.54
CA GLY A 98 7.91 -21.51 -6.64
C GLY A 98 7.36 -20.12 -6.97
N GLU A 99 6.77 -20.04 -8.16
CA GLU A 99 6.10 -18.84 -8.66
C GLU A 99 4.59 -18.88 -8.34
N GLN A 100 4.01 -17.71 -8.05
CA GLN A 100 2.56 -17.51 -7.92
C GLN A 100 2.13 -16.25 -8.66
N VAL A 101 0.99 -16.33 -9.36
CA VAL A 101 0.27 -15.14 -9.80
C VAL A 101 -0.63 -14.72 -8.65
N ALA A 102 -0.50 -13.48 -8.18
CA ALA A 102 -1.31 -13.02 -7.06
C ALA A 102 -2.79 -12.92 -7.46
N GLU A 103 -3.67 -13.49 -6.65
CA GLU A 103 -5.13 -13.37 -6.82
C GLU A 103 -5.71 -12.28 -5.91
N SER A 104 -4.92 -11.79 -4.95
CA SER A 104 -5.27 -10.77 -3.96
C SER A 104 -4.07 -9.88 -3.62
N ASP A 105 -4.16 -9.10 -2.55
CA ASP A 105 -3.09 -8.29 -1.97
C ASP A 105 -2.14 -9.10 -1.06
N SER A 106 -2.20 -10.43 -1.10
CA SER A 106 -1.35 -11.31 -0.31
C SER A 106 -0.95 -12.57 -1.08
N LEU A 107 0.17 -13.17 -0.67
CA LEU A 107 0.66 -14.46 -1.18
C LEU A 107 0.80 -15.44 -0.01
N VAL A 108 0.59 -16.73 -0.29
CA VAL A 108 0.70 -17.78 0.72
C VAL A 108 1.74 -18.81 0.27
N TYR A 109 2.84 -18.90 1.02
CA TYR A 109 3.89 -19.89 0.79
C TYR A 109 4.09 -20.77 2.02
N LYS A 110 4.47 -22.03 1.79
CA LYS A 110 5.02 -22.89 2.84
C LYS A 110 6.53 -22.69 2.88
N VAL A 111 7.05 -22.27 4.02
CA VAL A 111 8.47 -21.90 4.18
C VAL A 111 9.10 -22.63 5.37
N PRO A 112 10.41 -22.92 5.35
CA PRO A 112 11.11 -23.40 6.53
C PRO A 112 11.08 -22.35 7.66
N ARG A 113 10.90 -22.82 8.91
CA ARG A 113 10.85 -21.92 10.07
C ARG A 113 12.21 -21.23 10.26
N GLY A 114 12.17 -19.90 10.41
CA GLY A 114 13.38 -19.10 10.64
C GLY A 114 14.27 -18.93 9.41
N ALA A 115 13.75 -19.21 8.21
CA ALA A 115 14.47 -18.95 6.98
C ALA A 115 14.58 -17.45 6.69
N LEU A 116 15.71 -17.04 6.12
CA LEU A 116 15.83 -15.78 5.39
C LEU A 116 15.13 -15.94 4.05
N LEU A 117 14.31 -14.96 3.71
CA LEU A 117 13.46 -14.95 2.53
C LEU A 117 13.70 -13.67 1.73
N TYR A 118 13.54 -13.73 0.42
CA TYR A 118 13.21 -12.53 -0.37
C TYR A 118 12.14 -12.90 -1.39
N LEU A 119 11.30 -11.92 -1.70
CA LEU A 119 10.25 -12.06 -2.70
C LEU A 119 10.63 -11.22 -3.91
N ARG A 120 10.55 -11.82 -5.10
CA ARG A 120 10.79 -11.13 -6.36
C ARG A 120 9.50 -10.96 -7.14
N ASP A 121 9.28 -9.77 -7.68
CA ASP A 121 8.25 -9.49 -8.69
C ASP A 121 8.85 -9.67 -10.09
N HIS A 122 8.25 -10.54 -10.90
CA HIS A 122 8.69 -10.82 -12.28
C HIS A 122 7.95 -10.00 -13.34
N THR A 123 7.11 -9.05 -12.92
CA THR A 123 6.21 -8.30 -13.79
C THR A 123 6.58 -6.82 -13.82
N ARG A 124 6.68 -6.17 -12.64
CA ARG A 124 6.81 -4.70 -12.57
C ARG A 124 7.71 -4.19 -11.46
N GLY A 125 7.65 -4.77 -10.26
CA GLY A 125 8.49 -4.39 -9.14
C GLY A 125 9.96 -4.65 -9.43
N SER A 126 10.83 -3.79 -8.88
CA SER A 126 12.29 -3.91 -9.05
C SER A 126 13.07 -4.00 -7.74
N ASP A 127 12.39 -3.79 -6.61
CA ASP A 127 13.02 -3.74 -5.30
C ASP A 127 12.80 -5.07 -4.57
N ASP A 128 13.87 -5.84 -4.43
CA ASP A 128 13.89 -7.07 -3.63
C ASP A 128 14.48 -6.75 -2.26
N ARG A 129 13.83 -7.19 -1.17
CA ARG A 129 14.34 -7.02 0.19
C ARG A 129 14.29 -8.31 0.98
N ILE A 130 15.40 -8.63 1.65
CA ILE A 130 15.52 -9.80 2.51
C ILE A 130 14.72 -9.59 3.79
N PHE A 131 14.03 -10.62 4.24
CA PHE A 131 13.24 -10.61 5.46
C PHE A 131 13.17 -11.99 6.14
N GLU A 132 12.75 -11.99 7.40
CA GLU A 132 12.37 -13.19 8.15
C GLU A 132 10.92 -13.08 8.61
N MET A 133 10.24 -14.21 8.74
CA MET A 133 8.93 -14.27 9.42
C MET A 133 9.12 -14.68 10.87
N MET A 134 8.85 -13.75 11.80
CA MET A 134 8.92 -13.96 13.25
C MET A 134 7.55 -13.69 13.86
N ASP A 135 6.94 -14.70 14.49
CA ASP A 135 5.63 -14.60 15.15
C ASP A 135 4.53 -14.00 14.26
N GLY A 136 4.51 -14.41 12.98
CA GLY A 136 3.56 -13.91 11.99
C GLY A 136 3.85 -12.50 11.46
N ARG A 137 4.99 -11.89 11.83
CA ARG A 137 5.41 -10.56 11.38
C ARG A 137 6.68 -10.63 10.55
N GLN A 138 6.76 -9.74 9.56
CA GLN A 138 7.95 -9.59 8.73
C GLN A 138 8.99 -8.71 9.44
N LYS A 139 10.20 -9.24 9.62
CA LYS A 139 11.39 -8.49 10.05
C LYS A 139 12.28 -8.27 8.83
N LEU A 140 12.49 -7.01 8.45
CA LEU A 140 13.29 -6.63 7.29
C LEU A 140 14.78 -6.50 7.66
N TRP A 141 15.66 -6.87 6.73
CA TRP A 141 17.12 -6.67 6.82
C TRP A 141 17.60 -5.60 5.84
#